data_AF-A0A7W1WP27-F1
#
_entry.id   AF-A0A7W1WP27-F1
#
_cell.length_a   1.000
_cell.length_b   1.000
_cell.length_c   1.000
_cell.angle_alpha   90.00
_cell.angle_beta   90.00
_cell.angle_gamma   90.00
#
_symmetry.space_group_name_H-M   'P 1'
#
loop_
_entity.id
_entity.type
_entity.pdbx_description
1 polymer ?
#
loop_
_entity_poly.entity_id
_entity_poly.type
_entity_poly.pdbx_seq_one_letter_code
_entity_poly.pdbx_strand_id
1 'polypeptide(L)' 'MSKKIETQRIDIRVPVQLLKEIEKYQEQQGIANRTTAMLELVRKGLSDLREGK' A
#
# COMPACT_ATOMS: atom_id res chain seq x y z
N MET A 1 -17.36 20.47 -1.68
CA MET A 1 -17.66 19.18 -1.03
C MET A 1 -16.63 18.18 -1.48
N SER A 2 -15.79 17.65 -0.58
CA SER A 2 -14.77 16.66 -0.94
C SER A 2 -15.47 15.38 -1.42
N LYS A 3 -15.27 15.02 -2.69
CA LYS A 3 -15.83 13.81 -3.31
C LYS A 3 -15.33 12.61 -2.49
N LYS A 4 -16.22 11.92 -1.75
CA LYS A 4 -15.87 10.70 -1.03
C LYS A 4 -15.34 9.68 -2.04
N ILE A 5 -14.15 9.15 -1.80
CA ILE A 5 -13.60 8.06 -2.60
C ILE A 5 -14.36 6.79 -2.21
N GLU A 6 -14.98 6.15 -3.19
CA GLU A 6 -15.60 4.82 -2.99
C GLU A 6 -14.51 3.79 -2.72
N THR A 7 -14.71 2.95 -1.72
CA THR A 7 -13.75 1.90 -1.34
C THR A 7 -14.47 0.56 -1.29
N GLN A 8 -13.81 -0.49 -1.78
CA GLN A 8 -14.29 -1.86 -1.70
C GLN A 8 -13.29 -2.70 -0.90
N ARG A 9 -13.79 -3.48 0.06
CA ARG A 9 -12.96 -4.44 0.79
C ARG A 9 -12.79 -5.69 -0.07
N ILE A 10 -11.54 -6.10 -0.22
CA ILE A 10 -11.16 -7.34 -0.90
C ILE A 10 -10.35 -8.20 0.07
N ASP A 11 -10.51 -9.51 -0.03
CA ASP A 11 -9.68 -10.47 0.69
C ASP A 11 -8.70 -11.12 -0.30
N ILE A 12 -7.41 -11.06 0.03
CA ILE A 12 -6.34 -11.56 -0.83
C ILE A 12 -5.37 -12.43 -0.02
N ARG A 13 -4.79 -13.44 -0.66
CA ARG A 13 -3.67 -14.20 -0.11
C ARG A 13 -2.36 -13.56 -0.55
N VAL A 14 -1.50 -13.23 0.40
CA VAL A 14 -0.22 -12.54 0.16
C VAL A 14 0.93 -13.43 0.66
N PRO A 15 2.05 -13.53 -0.06
CA PRO A 15 3.24 -14.21 0.44
C PRO A 15 3.69 -13.62 1.78
N VAL A 16 4.06 -14.48 2.73
CA VAL A 16 4.46 -14.05 4.08
C VAL A 16 5.66 -13.12 4.04
N GLN A 17 6.60 -13.36 3.13
CA GLN A 17 7.78 -12.52 2.93
C GLN A 17 7.40 -11.10 2.52
N LEU A 18 6.47 -10.96 1.57
CA LEU A 18 5.98 -9.65 1.13
C LEU A 18 5.26 -8.91 2.27
N LEU A 19 4.49 -9.64 3.07
CA LEU A 19 3.81 -9.06 4.23
C LEU A 19 4.79 -8.47 5.25
N LYS A 20 5.90 -9.18 5.52
CA LYS A 20 6.96 -8.69 6.42
C LYS A 20 7.64 -7.42 5.91
N GLU A 21 7.89 -7.33 4.60
CA GLU A 21 8.46 -6.12 4.00
C GLU A 21 7.50 -4.93 4.12
N ILE A 22 6.19 -5.15 3.96
CA ILE A 22 5.18 -4.10 4.15
C ILE A 22 5.15 -3.64 5.62
N GLU A 23 5.24 -4.56 6.58
CA GLU A 23 5.25 -4.24 8.01
C GLU A 23 6.52 -3.48 8.41
N LYS A 24 7.68 -3.88 7.87
CA LYS A 24 8.94 -3.15 8.06
C LYS A 24 8.86 -1.73 7.48
N TYR A 25 8.29 -1.57 6.28
CA TYR A 25 8.05 -0.26 5.68
C TYR A 25 7.13 0.60 6.57
N GLN A 26 6.06 0.00 7.10
CA GLN A 26 5.13 0.66 8.01
C GLN A 26 5.86 1.23 9.25
N GLU A 27 6.70 0.42 9.90
CA GLU A 27 7.47 0.85 11.07
C GLU A 27 8.45 1.98 10.74
N GLN A 28 9.20 1.83 9.64
CA GLN A 28 10.21 2.82 9.21
C GLN A 28 9.61 4.19 8.87
N GLN A 29 8.40 4.21 8.32
CA GLN A 29 7.71 5.44 7.92
C GLN A 29 6.74 5.97 9.00
N GLY A 30 6.63 5.30 10.16
CA GLY A 30 5.72 5.69 11.22
C GLY A 30 4.23 5.61 10.84
N ILE A 31 3.88 4.68 9.93
CA ILE A 31 2.51 4.54 9.43
C ILE A 31 1.68 3.74 10.44
N ALA A 32 0.49 4.24 10.78
CA ALA A 32 -0.33 3.64 11.83
C ALA A 32 -0.97 2.29 11.47
N ASN A 33 -1.20 2.01 10.18
CA ASN A 33 -1.87 0.76 9.77
C ASN A 33 -1.29 0.18 8.46
N ARG A 34 -1.33 -1.15 8.39
CA ARG A 34 -0.77 -1.93 7.28
C ARG A 34 -1.45 -1.65 5.94
N THR A 35 -2.74 -1.36 5.94
CA THR A 35 -3.49 -1.02 4.72
C THR A 35 -2.96 0.26 4.10
N THR A 36 -2.70 1.29 4.90
CA THR A 36 -2.12 2.56 4.44
C THR A 36 -0.72 2.33 3.87
N ALA A 37 0.12 1.57 4.58
CA ALA A 37 1.45 1.21 4.10
C ALA A 37 1.40 0.46 2.75
N MET A 38 0.53 -0.54 2.65
CA MET A 38 0.33 -1.30 1.40
C MET A 38 -0.16 -0.41 0.25
N LEU A 39 -1.14 0.47 0.51
CA LEU A 39 -1.66 1.37 -0.53
C LEU A 39 -0.62 2.40 -0.97
N GLU A 40 0.23 2.87 -0.07
CA GLU A 40 1.32 3.79 -0.41
C GLU A 40 2.36 3.10 -1.30
N LEU A 41 2.80 1.89 -0.93
CA LEU A 41 3.72 1.08 -1.73
C LEU A 41 3.14 0.79 -3.12
N VAL A 42 1.86 0.43 -3.21
CA VAL A 42 1.16 0.22 -4.49
C VAL A 42 1.16 1.51 -5.33
N ARG A 43 0.89 2.67 -4.73
CA ARG A 43 0.94 3.96 -5.46
C ARG A 43 2.33 4.27 -5.99
N LYS A 44 3.38 4.01 -5.20
CA LYS A 44 4.78 4.21 -5.62
C LYS A 44 5.10 3.33 -6.84
N GLY A 45 4.83 2.02 -6.74
CA GLY A 45 5.04 1.11 -7.86
C GLY A 45 4.22 1.45 -9.11
N LEU A 46 2.99 1.94 -8.95
CA LEU A 46 2.18 2.41 -10.09
C LEU A 46 2.71 3.73 -10.68
N SER A 47 3.33 4.60 -9.88
CA SER A 47 3.98 5.82 -10.38
C SER A 47 5.22 5.46 -11.18
N ASP A 48 6.08 4.61 -10.62
CA ASP A 48 7.30 4.14 -11.28
C ASP A 48 6.97 3.46 -12.63
N LEU A 49 5.93 2.62 -12.65
CA LEU A 49 5.44 1.98 -13.87
C LEU A 49 4.96 3.00 -14.93
N ARG A 50 4.27 4.07 -14.52
CA ARG A 50 3.81 5.13 -15.45
C ARG A 50 4.96 5.99 -15.97
N GLU A 51 5.99 6.17 -15.15
CA GLU A 51 7.19 6.93 -15.47
C GLU A 51 8.21 6.12 -16.29
N GLY A 52 7.95 4.83 -16.52
CA GLY A 52 8.82 3.94 -17.31
C GLY A 52 10.15 3.61 -16.62
N LYS A 53 10.15 3.62 -15.28
CA LYS A 53 11.32 3.30 -14.45
C LYS A 53 11.41 1.82 -14.11
#